data_AF-A0A5B0PLP3-F1
#
_entry.id   AF-A0A5B0PLP3-F1
#
_cell.length_a   1.000
_cell.length_b   1.000
_cell.length_c   1.000
_cell.angle_alpha   90.00
_cell.angle_beta   90.00
_cell.angle_gamma   90.00
#
_symmetry.space_group_name_H-M   'P 1'
#
loop_
_entity.id
_entity.type
_entity.pdbx_description
1 polymer ?
#
loop_
_entity_poly.entity_id
_entity_poly.type
_entity_poly.pdbx_seq_one_letter_code
_entity_poly.pdbx_strand_id
1 'polypeptide(L)'
;MISSFFKCNLSQPIHQLIRPRPRPKRILQRPWTKYNLNPHQISQLQQQGSLPKMEKRIRSSDSNRSINPPNDFEITFLGTSAGKPTIQRNPSSLALRMDGQIWMFDCGEATTHQIMRTNLKPSNVTKIFITHLHGDHVLGLISFLSHIGDRADADLTSKNQHPFCDPSEVVEIFGPSGIREFVRSTLRLTKTHSLLKIKVNELLRYSKDQVYTPSLSNPTGSGRLWHNEILGEDIWSDQNGLWKDVIPINQCGVSVSAAPIQHTIDCVGYLLTEANRREKFDMVKLKPILEQHADEIKQMGFKVLPAILSQLEKTRKPISFSTGVTLQPPRLSIRGRRVMILGDTCDPSAMVSLVEQDPEFQSIDLLVHESTGTVVPDAHERKQEDCQSESQVASKMRERGHSTSFMAGQFAHRVRATRLVLNHLGGKFPAPQAALCPSKAFPPFPSSSSSPSSSVCAQSSNIEDQNAVKMIHAEVWKKFEEIEPGRRAKIVDELAWLKAVENDALHGWRTAARNRALAQSRASNLPAQPLVSVAYDFLQFKVPRPDADS
;
A
#
# COMPACT_ATOMS: atom_id res chain seq x y z
N MET A 1 -37.06 -44.83 -8.85
CA MET A 1 -38.05 -44.30 -7.89
C MET A 1 -38.43 -42.88 -8.31
N ILE A 2 -39.45 -42.80 -9.15
CA ILE A 2 -40.13 -41.57 -9.59
C ILE A 2 -41.33 -41.36 -8.65
N SER A 3 -41.73 -40.08 -8.44
CA SER A 3 -43.01 -39.65 -7.82
C SER A 3 -43.08 -39.89 -6.31
N SER A 4 -43.51 -39.01 -5.40
CA SER A 4 -44.55 -37.96 -5.36
C SER A 4 -44.39 -37.34 -3.97
N PHE A 5 -44.48 -36.02 -3.73
CA PHE A 5 -45.72 -35.37 -3.32
C PHE A 5 -45.50 -33.84 -3.30
N PHE A 6 -45.89 -33.19 -4.39
CA PHE A 6 -46.43 -31.84 -4.33
C PHE A 6 -47.90 -31.97 -3.90
N LYS A 7 -48.31 -31.28 -2.85
CA LYS A 7 -49.70 -30.84 -2.68
C LYS A 7 -49.69 -29.35 -2.43
N CYS A 8 -49.92 -28.61 -3.51
CA CYS A 8 -50.28 -27.22 -3.50
C CYS A 8 -51.76 -27.13 -3.08
N ASN A 9 -52.07 -26.35 -2.05
CA ASN A 9 -53.41 -25.79 -1.86
C ASN A 9 -53.23 -24.26 -1.74
N LEU A 10 -53.83 -23.57 -2.70
CA LEU A 10 -53.93 -22.11 -2.80
C LEU A 10 -54.88 -21.57 -1.73
N SER A 11 -54.43 -20.62 -0.91
CA SER A 11 -55.25 -19.47 -0.47
C SER A 11 -54.42 -18.41 0.28
N GLN A 12 -54.15 -17.30 -0.42
CA GLN A 12 -53.88 -15.93 0.05
C GLN A 12 -52.53 -15.54 0.73
N PRO A 13 -52.04 -14.29 0.51
CA PRO A 13 -50.69 -13.87 0.87
C PRO A 13 -50.60 -13.31 2.29
N ILE A 14 -49.60 -13.77 3.06
CA ILE A 14 -49.23 -13.19 4.36
C ILE A 14 -48.42 -11.90 4.12
N HIS A 15 -49.11 -10.86 3.65
CA HIS A 15 -48.70 -9.46 3.80
C HIS A 15 -49.53 -8.86 4.94
N GLN A 16 -49.33 -9.30 6.20
CA GLN A 16 -50.07 -8.70 7.32
C GLN A 16 -49.48 -8.92 8.73
N LEU A 17 -48.14 -8.97 8.88
CA LEU A 17 -47.50 -9.03 10.21
C LEU A 17 -46.34 -8.03 10.40
N ILE A 18 -46.45 -6.81 9.87
CA ILE A 18 -45.62 -5.68 10.30
C ILE A 18 -46.52 -4.46 10.50
N ARG A 19 -46.93 -4.21 11.74
CA ARG A 19 -47.55 -2.93 12.12
C ARG A 19 -46.46 -1.84 12.19
N PRO A 20 -46.54 -0.75 11.40
CA PRO A 20 -45.60 0.35 11.56
C PRO A 20 -45.86 1.06 12.88
N ARG A 21 -44.84 1.16 13.75
CA ARG A 21 -44.90 2.03 14.93
C ARG A 21 -45.02 3.49 14.47
N PRO A 22 -45.89 4.31 15.06
CA PRO A 22 -46.00 5.72 14.69
C PRO A 22 -44.72 6.45 15.11
N ARG A 23 -44.05 7.11 14.14
CA ARG A 23 -42.95 8.03 14.43
C ARG A 23 -43.48 9.24 15.21
N PRO A 24 -42.81 9.70 16.26
CA PRO A 24 -43.22 10.93 16.94
C PRO A 24 -43.09 12.13 15.99
N LYS A 25 -44.22 12.80 15.73
CA LYS A 25 -44.31 14.11 15.07
C LYS A 25 -43.90 15.19 16.07
N ARG A 26 -42.70 15.74 15.92
CA ARG A 26 -42.09 16.97 16.51
C ARG A 26 -40.63 16.59 16.83
N ILE A 27 -39.61 17.09 16.13
CA ILE A 27 -39.13 18.48 16.15
C ILE A 27 -38.54 18.80 14.77
N LEU A 28 -39.33 19.47 13.92
CA LEU A 28 -38.81 20.31 12.83
C LEU A 28 -38.91 21.74 13.37
N GLN A 29 -37.85 22.24 13.98
CA GLN A 29 -37.65 23.68 14.23
C GLN A 29 -36.26 23.90 14.83
N ARG A 30 -35.29 24.26 13.98
CA ARG A 30 -34.36 25.37 14.17
C ARG A 30 -33.53 25.62 12.88
N PRO A 31 -33.18 26.87 12.57
CA PRO A 31 -33.20 27.39 11.21
C PRO A 31 -31.81 27.52 10.56
N TRP A 32 -31.78 27.32 9.25
CA TRP A 32 -30.63 27.64 8.40
C TRP A 32 -30.57 29.17 8.20
N THR A 33 -29.55 29.78 8.80
CA THR A 33 -28.82 31.02 8.41
C THR A 33 -29.60 32.31 8.04
N LYS A 34 -29.35 33.37 8.85
CA LYS A 34 -29.31 34.84 8.61
C LYS A 34 -30.42 35.59 7.84
N TYR A 35 -31.28 34.94 7.05
CA TYR A 35 -32.22 35.63 6.16
C TYR A 35 -33.71 35.26 6.31
N ASN A 36 -34.11 34.36 7.22
CA ASN A 36 -35.52 34.08 7.57
C ASN A 36 -36.48 33.91 6.35
N LEU A 37 -36.05 33.20 5.31
CA LEU A 37 -36.89 32.93 4.12
C LEU A 37 -37.55 31.55 4.23
N ASN A 38 -38.80 31.46 3.78
CA ASN A 38 -39.57 30.22 3.76
C ASN A 38 -39.35 29.42 2.44
N PRO A 39 -39.71 28.11 2.40
CA PRO A 39 -39.42 27.25 1.24
C PRO A 39 -40.00 27.73 -0.09
N HIS A 40 -41.15 28.43 -0.05
CA HIS A 40 -41.80 28.96 -1.24
C HIS A 40 -41.06 30.20 -1.79
N GLN A 41 -40.55 31.05 -0.90
CA GLN A 41 -39.73 32.21 -1.27
C GLN A 41 -38.39 31.78 -1.87
N ILE A 42 -37.79 30.69 -1.39
CA ILE A 42 -36.55 30.11 -1.95
C ILE A 42 -36.78 29.61 -3.38
N SER A 43 -37.90 28.92 -3.64
CA SER A 43 -38.23 28.40 -4.97
C SER A 43 -38.47 29.52 -5.99
N GLN A 44 -39.15 30.61 -5.58
CA GLN A 44 -39.35 31.79 -6.44
C GLN A 44 -38.03 32.53 -6.75
N LEU A 45 -37.14 32.69 -5.77
CA LEU A 45 -35.84 33.34 -5.98
C LEU A 45 -34.87 32.49 -6.82
N GLN A 46 -35.01 31.16 -6.80
CA GLN A 46 -34.27 30.26 -7.68
C GLN A 46 -34.76 30.33 -9.13
N GLN A 47 -36.06 30.50 -9.35
CA GLN A 47 -36.63 30.68 -10.70
C GLN A 47 -36.29 32.05 -11.30
N GLN A 48 -36.13 33.08 -10.48
CA GLN A 48 -35.77 34.43 -10.92
C GLN A 48 -34.25 34.65 -11.09
N GLY A 49 -33.40 33.67 -10.76
CA GLY A 49 -31.95 33.76 -10.89
C GLY A 49 -31.26 34.68 -9.87
N SER A 50 -31.98 35.16 -8.86
CA SER A 50 -31.56 36.24 -7.95
C SER A 50 -30.92 35.78 -6.64
N LEU A 51 -30.84 34.46 -6.38
CA LEU A 51 -30.04 33.94 -5.28
C LEU A 51 -28.58 33.85 -5.74
N PRO A 52 -27.63 34.53 -5.06
CA PRO A 52 -26.22 34.31 -5.34
C PRO A 52 -25.99 32.81 -5.17
N LYS A 53 -25.56 32.13 -6.24
CA LYS A 53 -25.04 30.78 -6.13
C LYS A 53 -24.07 30.85 -4.96
N MET A 54 -24.30 30.08 -3.89
CA MET A 54 -23.20 29.72 -3.03
C MET A 54 -22.26 28.97 -3.97
N GLU A 55 -21.34 29.71 -4.58
CA GLU A 55 -20.04 29.17 -4.91
C GLU A 55 -19.57 28.61 -3.58
N LYS A 56 -19.81 27.30 -3.41
CA LYS A 56 -18.90 26.50 -2.63
C LYS A 56 -17.56 27.01 -3.08
N ARG A 57 -16.80 27.55 -2.13
CA ARG A 57 -15.39 27.83 -2.30
C ARG A 57 -14.81 26.46 -2.63
N ILE A 58 -14.88 26.07 -3.91
CA ILE A 58 -14.05 25.06 -4.51
C ILE A 58 -12.70 25.66 -4.18
N ARG A 59 -12.08 25.15 -3.12
CA ARG A 59 -10.66 25.37 -2.95
C ARG A 59 -10.14 24.90 -4.29
N SER A 60 -9.63 25.85 -5.08
CA SER A 60 -8.74 25.54 -6.19
C SER A 60 -7.87 24.39 -5.70
N SER A 61 -7.67 23.40 -6.56
CA SER A 61 -6.61 22.41 -6.38
C SER A 61 -5.32 23.18 -6.08
N ASP A 62 -5.06 23.44 -4.80
CA ASP A 62 -3.97 24.27 -4.34
C ASP A 62 -2.73 23.40 -4.55
N SER A 63 -2.15 23.51 -5.74
CA SER A 63 -0.88 22.93 -6.17
C SER A 63 0.31 23.40 -5.33
N ASN A 64 0.07 24.23 -4.31
CA ASN A 64 1.06 24.83 -3.41
C ASN A 64 0.98 24.32 -1.95
N ARG A 65 0.27 23.23 -1.66
CA ARG A 65 0.48 22.54 -0.37
C ARG A 65 1.87 21.90 -0.38
N SER A 66 2.69 22.20 0.64
CA SER A 66 4.05 21.66 0.71
C SER A 66 4.02 20.14 0.60
N ILE A 67 4.87 19.61 -0.28
CA ILE A 67 5.12 18.19 -0.49
C ILE A 67 5.74 17.65 0.80
N ASN A 68 4.91 17.36 1.79
CA ASN A 68 5.35 16.72 3.01
C ASN A 68 5.10 15.22 2.81
N PRO A 69 6.16 14.44 2.63
CA PRO A 69 6.00 13.00 2.50
C PRO A 69 5.54 12.39 3.82
N PRO A 70 4.92 11.20 3.80
CA PRO A 70 4.06 10.74 4.87
C PRO A 70 4.85 10.43 6.13
N ASN A 71 4.30 10.73 7.31
CA ASN A 71 4.97 10.40 8.57
C ASN A 71 4.99 8.88 8.78
N ASP A 72 3.83 8.24 8.64
CA ASP A 72 3.70 6.79 8.73
C ASP A 72 3.85 6.15 7.35
N PHE A 73 4.59 5.04 7.29
CA PHE A 73 4.75 4.22 6.09
C PHE A 73 4.88 2.78 6.55
N GLU A 74 3.78 2.06 6.50
CA GLU A 74 3.65 0.76 7.14
C GLU A 74 3.08 -0.26 6.17
N ILE A 75 3.71 -1.43 6.15
CA ILE A 75 3.30 -2.53 5.29
C ILE A 75 2.60 -3.57 6.13
N THR A 76 1.51 -4.12 5.59
CA THR A 76 0.79 -5.27 6.13
C THR A 76 0.61 -6.29 5.00
N PHE A 77 1.10 -7.50 5.20
CA PHE A 77 0.86 -8.61 4.28
C PHE A 77 -0.52 -9.19 4.55
N LEU A 78 -1.42 -9.18 3.58
CA LEU A 78 -2.76 -9.75 3.70
C LEU A 78 -2.81 -11.18 3.16
N GLY A 79 -1.90 -11.55 2.27
CA GLY A 79 -1.72 -12.91 1.82
C GLY A 79 -0.35 -13.12 1.18
N THR A 80 0.19 -14.32 1.39
CA THR A 80 1.60 -14.65 1.13
C THR A 80 1.80 -16.01 0.41
N SER A 81 0.71 -16.65 -0.02
CA SER A 81 0.73 -17.96 -0.68
C SER A 81 0.96 -17.83 -2.19
N ALA A 82 1.73 -18.76 -2.75
CA ALA A 82 1.92 -18.88 -4.19
C ALA A 82 0.86 -19.72 -4.89
N GLY A 83 0.23 -19.19 -5.95
CA GLY A 83 -0.65 -19.89 -6.88
C GLY A 83 -2.04 -20.26 -6.35
N LYS A 84 -2.12 -20.84 -5.14
CA LYS A 84 -3.39 -21.28 -4.52
C LYS A 84 -3.43 -20.93 -3.04
N PRO A 85 -4.63 -20.69 -2.47
CA PRO A 85 -4.80 -20.59 -1.03
C PRO A 85 -4.37 -21.90 -0.36
N THR A 86 -3.80 -21.78 0.83
CA THR A 86 -3.65 -22.90 1.77
C THR A 86 -4.53 -22.64 3.00
N ILE A 87 -4.64 -23.63 3.88
CA ILE A 87 -5.32 -23.44 5.18
C ILE A 87 -4.68 -22.29 5.98
N GLN A 88 -3.39 -22.01 5.75
CA GLN A 88 -2.59 -21.14 6.59
C GLN A 88 -2.18 -19.82 5.92
N ARG A 89 -2.27 -19.74 4.58
CA ARG A 89 -1.83 -18.58 3.78
C ARG A 89 -2.85 -18.26 2.70
N ASN A 90 -3.23 -17.00 2.62
CA ASN A 90 -4.08 -16.46 1.57
C ASN A 90 -3.25 -16.12 0.31
N PRO A 91 -3.88 -16.08 -0.89
CA PRO A 91 -3.27 -15.56 -2.11
C PRO A 91 -2.74 -14.12 -1.98
N SER A 92 -1.85 -13.73 -2.89
CA SER A 92 -1.08 -12.49 -2.83
C SER A 92 -1.95 -11.25 -2.60
N SER A 93 -1.64 -10.52 -1.53
CA SER A 93 -2.11 -9.16 -1.33
C SER A 93 -1.28 -8.46 -0.24
N LEU A 94 -0.91 -7.21 -0.49
CA LEU A 94 -0.14 -6.37 0.43
C LEU A 94 -0.80 -5.01 0.55
N ALA A 95 -0.90 -4.47 1.77
CA ALA A 95 -1.40 -3.13 2.03
C ALA A 95 -0.28 -2.23 2.55
N LEU A 96 -0.14 -1.06 1.94
CA LEU A 96 0.72 0.03 2.35
C LEU A 96 -0.14 1.15 2.94
N ARG A 97 0.03 1.41 4.24
CA ARG A 97 -0.64 2.50 4.96
C ARG A 97 0.26 3.74 5.04
N MET A 98 -0.26 4.88 4.59
CA MET A 98 0.43 6.17 4.60
C MET A 98 -0.55 7.28 5.00
N ASP A 99 -0.30 7.94 6.14
CA ASP A 99 -1.05 9.10 6.64
C ASP A 99 -2.58 9.00 6.48
N GLY A 100 -3.13 7.83 6.84
CA GLY A 100 -4.58 7.55 6.81
C GLY A 100 -5.12 7.00 5.49
N GLN A 101 -4.33 7.00 4.41
CA GLN A 101 -4.66 6.31 3.16
C GLN A 101 -4.03 4.92 3.09
N ILE A 102 -4.64 4.05 2.30
CA ILE A 102 -4.13 2.71 2.02
C ILE A 102 -3.98 2.52 0.53
N TRP A 103 -2.82 2.06 0.10
CA TRP A 103 -2.56 1.55 -1.23
C TRP A 103 -2.39 0.04 -1.16
N MET A 104 -2.97 -0.70 -2.09
CA MET A 104 -2.87 -2.16 -2.12
C MET A 104 -2.07 -2.62 -3.32
N PHE A 105 -1.31 -3.69 -3.15
CA PHE A 105 -0.57 -4.38 -4.19
C PHE A 105 -1.10 -5.81 -4.25
N ASP A 106 -1.67 -6.15 -5.41
CA ASP A 106 -2.48 -7.34 -5.67
C ASP A 106 -3.71 -7.48 -4.77
N CYS A 107 -4.70 -8.20 -5.30
CA CYS A 107 -5.97 -8.49 -4.66
C CYS A 107 -6.43 -9.90 -5.02
N GLY A 108 -5.69 -10.89 -4.52
CA GLY A 108 -6.04 -12.30 -4.62
C GLY A 108 -7.38 -12.65 -3.95
N GLU A 109 -7.86 -13.86 -4.19
CA GLU A 109 -9.11 -14.33 -3.58
C GLU A 109 -9.10 -14.15 -2.05
N ALA A 110 -10.26 -13.82 -1.48
CA ALA A 110 -10.46 -13.62 -0.04
C ALA A 110 -9.65 -12.49 0.64
N THR A 111 -8.99 -11.60 -0.11
CA THR A 111 -8.37 -10.39 0.44
C THR A 111 -9.33 -9.56 1.31
N THR A 112 -10.60 -9.48 0.95
CA THR A 112 -11.66 -8.83 1.76
C THR A 112 -11.76 -9.43 3.17
N HIS A 113 -11.68 -10.76 3.29
CA HIS A 113 -11.71 -11.45 4.57
C HIS A 113 -10.45 -11.18 5.38
N GLN A 114 -9.29 -11.13 4.72
CA GLN A 114 -8.01 -10.87 5.36
C GLN A 114 -7.94 -9.45 5.90
N ILE A 115 -8.31 -8.42 5.12
CA ILE A 115 -8.24 -7.03 5.58
C ILE A 115 -9.19 -6.79 6.78
N MET A 116 -10.35 -7.44 6.81
CA MET A 116 -11.32 -7.34 7.91
C MET A 116 -10.79 -7.88 9.23
N ARG A 117 -9.73 -8.70 9.18
CA ARG A 117 -9.05 -9.27 10.34
C ARG A 117 -7.88 -8.42 10.80
N THR A 118 -7.69 -7.25 10.21
CA THR A 118 -6.65 -6.28 10.59
C THR A 118 -7.28 -5.00 11.15
N ASN A 119 -6.44 -4.10 11.66
CA ASN A 119 -6.85 -2.76 12.04
C ASN A 119 -6.93 -1.78 10.86
N LEU A 120 -6.72 -2.27 9.62
CA LEU A 120 -6.85 -1.47 8.41
C LEU A 120 -8.32 -1.28 8.08
N LYS A 121 -8.72 -0.04 7.81
CA LYS A 121 -10.07 0.28 7.35
C LYS A 121 -10.14 0.09 5.83
N PRO A 122 -10.93 -0.85 5.31
CA PRO A 122 -11.01 -1.07 3.85
C PRO A 122 -11.47 0.17 3.08
N SER A 123 -12.30 1.02 3.68
CA SER A 123 -12.74 2.32 3.12
C SER A 123 -11.59 3.29 2.86
N ASN A 124 -10.45 3.13 3.52
CA ASN A 124 -9.29 4.00 3.32
C ASN A 124 -8.44 3.58 2.10
N VAL A 125 -8.82 2.51 1.40
CA VAL A 125 -8.15 2.08 0.18
C VAL A 125 -8.48 3.05 -0.95
N THR A 126 -7.46 3.75 -1.43
CA THR A 126 -7.60 4.75 -2.50
C THR A 126 -7.01 4.29 -3.82
N LYS A 127 -6.02 3.38 -3.77
CA LYS A 127 -5.32 2.86 -4.94
C LYS A 127 -5.04 1.37 -4.81
N ILE A 128 -5.18 0.65 -5.93
CA ILE A 128 -4.88 -0.77 -6.03
C ILE A 128 -3.96 -0.97 -7.24
N PHE A 129 -2.81 -1.59 -7.05
CA PHE A 129 -1.82 -1.91 -8.07
C PHE A 129 -1.83 -3.42 -8.29
N ILE A 130 -2.11 -3.87 -9.50
CA ILE A 130 -2.09 -5.26 -9.91
C ILE A 130 -0.79 -5.52 -10.64
N THR A 131 -0.02 -6.53 -10.21
CA THR A 131 1.25 -6.89 -10.83
C THR A 131 1.03 -7.64 -12.13
N HIS A 132 0.11 -8.60 -12.14
CA HIS A 132 -0.27 -9.41 -13.30
C HIS A 132 -1.67 -10.03 -13.14
N LEU A 133 -2.21 -10.62 -14.21
CA LEU A 133 -3.59 -11.11 -14.28
C LEU A 133 -3.78 -12.59 -13.91
N HIS A 134 -2.82 -13.22 -13.22
CA HIS A 134 -3.08 -14.53 -12.63
C HIS A 134 -4.14 -14.44 -11.52
N GLY A 135 -4.87 -15.53 -11.35
CA GLY A 135 -6.08 -15.52 -10.55
C GLY A 135 -5.82 -15.21 -9.06
N ASP A 136 -4.72 -15.71 -8.52
CA ASP A 136 -4.26 -15.51 -7.15
C ASP A 136 -3.77 -14.07 -6.86
N HIS A 137 -3.71 -13.21 -7.87
CA HIS A 137 -3.40 -11.78 -7.73
C HIS A 137 -4.60 -10.86 -8.01
N VAL A 138 -5.68 -11.35 -8.63
CA VAL A 138 -6.77 -10.48 -9.13
C VAL A 138 -8.19 -10.93 -8.82
N LEU A 139 -8.44 -12.22 -8.52
CA LEU A 139 -9.82 -12.74 -8.39
C LEU A 139 -10.57 -12.19 -7.16
N GLY A 140 -9.88 -11.65 -6.16
CA GLY A 140 -10.53 -10.98 -5.03
C GLY A 140 -11.03 -9.57 -5.34
N LEU A 141 -10.51 -8.93 -6.40
CA LEU A 141 -10.67 -7.51 -6.68
C LEU A 141 -12.13 -7.06 -6.72
N ILE A 142 -13.00 -7.78 -7.43
CA ILE A 142 -14.40 -7.38 -7.59
C ILE A 142 -15.17 -7.52 -6.27
N SER A 143 -14.91 -8.60 -5.53
CA SER A 143 -15.52 -8.79 -4.21
C SER A 143 -15.09 -7.68 -3.23
N PHE A 144 -13.83 -7.25 -3.33
CA PHE A 144 -13.26 -6.19 -2.52
C PHE A 144 -13.88 -4.83 -2.84
N LEU A 145 -13.94 -4.46 -4.12
CA LEU A 145 -14.55 -3.19 -4.58
C LEU A 145 -16.02 -3.07 -4.18
N SER A 146 -16.77 -4.19 -4.27
CA SER A 146 -18.16 -4.24 -3.82
C SER A 146 -18.27 -3.95 -2.32
N HIS A 147 -17.41 -4.60 -1.53
CA HIS A 147 -17.41 -4.49 -0.08
C HIS A 147 -17.10 -3.08 0.44
N ILE A 148 -16.11 -2.40 -0.14
CA ILE A 148 -15.75 -1.03 0.28
C ILE A 148 -16.81 0.00 -0.14
N GLY A 149 -17.47 -0.22 -1.27
CA GLY A 149 -18.52 0.66 -1.76
C GLY A 149 -19.80 0.65 -0.92
N ASP A 150 -20.18 -0.50 -0.37
CA ASP A 150 -21.38 -0.62 0.49
C ASP A 150 -21.19 0.06 1.86
N ARG A 151 -19.94 0.16 2.35
CA ARG A 151 -19.65 0.76 3.66
C ARG A 151 -19.57 2.29 3.64
N ALA A 152 -19.25 2.88 2.49
CA ALA A 152 -19.33 4.33 2.30
C ALA A 152 -20.76 4.86 2.55
N ASP A 153 -21.79 4.05 2.27
CA ASP A 153 -23.19 4.39 2.50
C ASP A 153 -23.57 4.44 4.00
N ALA A 154 -22.97 3.55 4.82
CA ALA A 154 -23.23 3.50 6.26
C ALA A 154 -22.57 4.65 7.04
N ASP A 155 -21.38 5.09 6.62
CA ASP A 155 -20.60 6.11 7.33
C ASP A 155 -21.06 7.55 7.03
N LEU A 156 -21.92 7.77 6.03
CA LEU A 156 -22.61 9.05 5.78
C LEU A 156 -23.51 9.48 6.96
N THR A 157 -23.80 8.58 7.89
CA THR A 157 -24.56 8.86 9.12
C THR A 157 -23.68 9.15 10.34
N SER A 158 -22.35 8.96 10.25
CA SER A 158 -21.43 9.14 11.38
C SER A 158 -20.78 10.54 11.35
N LYS A 159 -20.84 11.24 12.50
CA LYS A 159 -20.37 12.63 12.66
C LYS A 159 -18.85 12.81 12.64
N ASN A 160 -18.08 11.77 12.32
CA ASN A 160 -16.62 11.76 12.38
C ASN A 160 -16.00 11.77 10.97
N GLN A 161 -16.41 12.73 10.14
CA GLN A 161 -15.76 12.99 8.86
C GLN A 161 -14.32 13.42 9.13
N HIS A 162 -13.36 12.58 8.73
CA HIS A 162 -11.96 12.99 8.62
C HIS A 162 -11.89 14.10 7.54
N PRO A 163 -11.16 15.21 7.75
CA PRO A 163 -11.15 16.37 6.85
C PRO A 163 -10.54 16.13 5.45
N PHE A 164 -10.33 14.87 5.08
CA PHE A 164 -9.80 14.41 3.79
C PHE A 164 -10.72 13.42 3.06
N CYS A 165 -11.87 13.04 3.63
CA CYS A 165 -12.86 12.17 2.97
C CYS A 165 -13.95 13.04 2.33
N ASP A 166 -13.79 13.36 1.05
CA ASP A 166 -14.83 13.97 0.21
C ASP A 166 -15.79 12.84 -0.24
N PRO A 167 -17.13 13.03 -0.28
CA PRO A 167 -18.13 11.99 -0.63
C PRO A 167 -18.12 11.52 -2.10
N SER A 168 -16.98 11.63 -2.78
CA SER A 168 -16.71 11.19 -4.15
C SER A 168 -15.48 10.27 -4.18
N GLU A 169 -15.47 9.24 -3.35
CA GLU A 169 -14.31 8.34 -3.20
C GLU A 169 -14.13 7.52 -4.48
N VAL A 170 -13.20 7.98 -5.32
CA VAL A 170 -12.72 7.26 -6.51
C VAL A 170 -11.62 6.31 -6.05
N VAL A 171 -11.77 5.02 -6.34
CA VAL A 171 -10.67 4.06 -6.23
C VAL A 171 -10.00 3.93 -7.59
N GLU A 172 -8.70 4.21 -7.61
CA GLU A 172 -7.88 4.06 -8.80
C GLU A 172 -7.20 2.70 -8.84
N ILE A 173 -7.37 1.98 -9.94
CA ILE A 173 -6.78 0.66 -10.16
C ILE A 173 -5.71 0.83 -11.24
N PHE A 174 -4.50 0.34 -10.99
CA PHE A 174 -3.38 0.34 -11.91
C PHE A 174 -2.99 -1.11 -12.18
N GLY A 175 -2.76 -1.48 -13.42
CA GLY A 175 -2.34 -2.85 -13.76
C GLY A 175 -2.02 -3.01 -15.23
N PRO A 176 -1.52 -4.18 -15.65
CA PRO A 176 -1.17 -4.42 -17.05
C PRO A 176 -2.41 -4.42 -17.95
N SER A 177 -2.17 -4.31 -19.26
CA SER A 177 -3.18 -4.48 -20.31
C SER A 177 -4.13 -5.66 -20.03
N GLY A 178 -5.44 -5.39 -20.06
CA GLY A 178 -6.51 -6.37 -19.82
C GLY A 178 -7.22 -6.22 -18.47
N ILE A 179 -6.61 -5.54 -17.49
CA ILE A 179 -7.25 -5.31 -16.18
C ILE A 179 -8.57 -4.53 -16.31
N ARG A 180 -8.66 -3.59 -17.25
CA ARG A 180 -9.87 -2.80 -17.48
C ARG A 180 -11.00 -3.66 -18.02
N GLU A 181 -10.69 -4.52 -18.99
CA GLU A 181 -11.65 -5.47 -19.52
C GLU A 181 -12.12 -6.45 -18.45
N PHE A 182 -11.20 -7.00 -17.66
CA PHE A 182 -11.52 -7.89 -16.53
C PHE A 182 -12.48 -7.22 -15.55
N VAL A 183 -12.16 -6.02 -15.08
CA VAL A 183 -12.98 -5.30 -14.08
C VAL A 183 -14.36 -5.01 -14.65
N ARG A 184 -14.42 -4.40 -15.83
CA ARG A 184 -15.67 -4.00 -16.47
C ARG A 184 -16.56 -5.18 -16.81
N SER A 185 -15.99 -6.23 -17.39
CA SER A 185 -16.74 -7.42 -17.79
C SER A 185 -17.29 -8.14 -16.57
N THR A 186 -16.49 -8.29 -15.51
CA THR A 186 -16.95 -8.96 -14.29
C THR A 186 -18.07 -8.19 -13.64
N LEU A 187 -17.92 -6.88 -13.39
CA LEU A 187 -18.99 -6.04 -12.82
C LEU A 187 -20.28 -6.09 -13.65
N ARG A 188 -20.17 -6.06 -14.98
CA ARG A 188 -21.31 -6.10 -15.91
C ARG A 188 -22.02 -7.46 -15.91
N LEU A 189 -21.26 -8.56 -15.85
CA LEU A 189 -21.79 -9.92 -15.88
C LEU A 189 -22.44 -10.30 -14.55
N THR A 190 -21.84 -9.88 -13.42
CA THR A 190 -22.38 -10.13 -12.07
C THR A 190 -23.50 -9.17 -11.68
N LYS A 191 -23.74 -8.11 -12.48
CA LYS A 191 -24.70 -7.04 -12.15
C LYS A 191 -24.39 -6.38 -10.81
N THR A 192 -23.10 -6.25 -10.49
CA THR A 192 -22.66 -5.63 -9.26
C THR A 192 -22.89 -4.13 -9.31
N HIS A 193 -23.80 -3.63 -8.49
CA HIS A 193 -24.07 -2.20 -8.34
C HIS A 193 -23.37 -1.66 -7.11
N SER A 194 -22.62 -0.57 -7.26
CA SER A 194 -21.96 0.14 -6.15
C SER A 194 -21.98 1.65 -6.37
N LEU A 195 -21.99 2.42 -5.27
CA LEU A 195 -21.84 3.88 -5.30
C LEU A 195 -20.37 4.31 -5.46
N LEU A 196 -19.43 3.41 -5.16
CA LEU A 196 -18.01 3.64 -5.30
C LEU A 196 -17.67 3.94 -6.76
N LYS A 197 -16.99 5.06 -7.00
CA LYS A 197 -16.47 5.36 -8.33
C LYS A 197 -15.15 4.63 -8.56
N ILE A 198 -15.00 4.02 -9.73
CA ILE A 198 -13.81 3.22 -10.07
C ILE A 198 -13.16 3.81 -11.30
N LYS A 199 -11.86 4.07 -11.26
CA LYS A 199 -11.04 4.49 -12.41
C LYS A 199 -9.98 3.44 -12.66
N VAL A 200 -9.93 2.86 -13.86
CA VAL A 200 -8.97 1.80 -14.21
C VAL A 200 -7.94 2.30 -15.20
N ASN A 201 -6.72 2.50 -14.72
CA ASN A 201 -5.55 2.94 -15.46
C ASN A 201 -4.73 1.72 -15.91
N GLU A 202 -4.50 1.58 -17.21
CA GLU A 202 -3.74 0.45 -17.76
C GLU A 202 -2.30 0.86 -18.06
N LEU A 203 -1.36 0.02 -17.63
CA LEU A 203 0.05 0.09 -17.98
C LEU A 203 0.24 -0.65 -19.30
N LEU A 204 0.46 0.11 -20.38
CA LEU A 204 0.56 -0.39 -21.74
C LEU A 204 2.00 -0.28 -22.26
N ARG A 205 2.48 -1.31 -22.95
CA ARG A 205 3.78 -1.29 -23.61
C ARG A 205 3.62 -0.81 -25.04
N TYR A 206 4.43 0.19 -25.38
CA TYR A 206 4.43 0.82 -26.70
C TYR A 206 4.61 -0.18 -27.86
N SER A 207 5.42 -1.23 -27.65
CA SER A 207 5.77 -2.20 -28.69
C SER A 207 4.78 -3.36 -28.85
N LYS A 208 3.84 -3.55 -27.92
CA LYS A 208 3.03 -4.77 -27.84
C LYS A 208 1.53 -4.53 -27.66
N ASP A 209 1.15 -3.55 -26.85
CA ASP A 209 -0.23 -3.42 -26.39
C ASP A 209 -1.02 -2.44 -27.26
N GLN A 210 -2.35 -2.65 -27.33
CA GLN A 210 -3.29 -1.80 -28.08
C GLN A 210 -4.51 -1.50 -27.21
N VAL A 211 -5.11 -0.33 -27.41
CA VAL A 211 -6.27 0.13 -26.63
C VAL A 211 -7.57 -0.19 -27.37
N TYR A 212 -8.26 -1.24 -26.94
CA TYR A 212 -9.56 -1.62 -27.52
C TYR A 212 -10.75 -1.20 -26.68
N THR A 213 -10.55 -1.05 -25.36
CA THR A 213 -11.61 -0.79 -24.39
C THR A 213 -11.81 0.72 -24.20
N PRO A 214 -13.04 1.18 -23.85
CA PRO A 214 -13.26 2.58 -23.50
C PRO A 214 -12.29 3.09 -22.43
N SER A 215 -11.56 4.15 -22.78
CA SER A 215 -10.56 4.82 -21.93
C SER A 215 -10.56 6.33 -22.20
N LEU A 216 -9.75 7.11 -21.49
CA LEU A 216 -9.61 8.54 -21.77
C LEU A 216 -9.05 8.82 -23.17
N SER A 217 -8.13 7.98 -23.68
CA SER A 217 -7.57 8.14 -25.01
C SER A 217 -8.44 7.53 -26.12
N ASN A 218 -9.32 6.59 -25.77
CA ASN A 218 -10.29 5.96 -26.67
C ASN A 218 -11.72 5.95 -26.06
N PRO A 219 -12.41 7.10 -25.93
CA PRO A 219 -13.73 7.16 -25.28
C PRO A 219 -14.81 6.35 -26.00
N THR A 220 -14.64 6.12 -27.31
CA THR A 220 -15.55 5.35 -28.18
C THR A 220 -15.10 3.91 -28.39
N GLY A 221 -14.21 3.39 -27.54
CA GLY A 221 -13.72 2.02 -27.61
C GLY A 221 -14.85 0.97 -27.59
N SER A 222 -14.52 -0.26 -27.95
CA SER A 222 -15.49 -1.35 -27.96
C SER A 222 -15.91 -1.72 -26.53
N GLY A 223 -17.16 -1.45 -26.19
CA GLY A 223 -17.73 -1.78 -24.89
C GLY A 223 -18.59 -0.67 -24.31
N ARG A 224 -19.33 -1.01 -23.26
CA ARG A 224 -20.16 -0.05 -22.52
C ARG A 224 -19.59 0.09 -21.11
N LEU A 225 -19.32 1.32 -20.70
CA LEU A 225 -18.94 1.63 -19.33
C LEU A 225 -19.99 1.12 -18.34
N TRP A 226 -19.52 0.62 -17.21
CA TRP A 226 -20.42 0.33 -16.09
C TRP A 226 -20.81 1.63 -15.36
N HIS A 227 -21.96 1.66 -14.67
CA HIS A 227 -22.57 2.91 -14.20
C HIS A 227 -21.73 3.68 -13.16
N ASN A 228 -20.80 3.00 -12.48
CA ASN A 228 -19.89 3.58 -11.49
C ASN A 228 -18.44 3.70 -12.00
N GLU A 229 -18.20 3.37 -13.26
CA GLU A 229 -16.90 3.48 -13.90
C GLU A 229 -16.63 4.90 -14.40
N ILE A 230 -15.42 5.38 -14.17
CA ILE A 230 -14.84 6.60 -14.75
C ILE A 230 -13.79 6.16 -15.77
N LEU A 231 -13.73 6.86 -16.91
CA LEU A 231 -12.69 6.63 -17.91
C LEU A 231 -11.31 6.77 -17.26
N GLY A 232 -10.52 5.70 -17.31
CA GLY A 232 -9.15 5.68 -16.82
C GLY A 232 -8.13 5.99 -17.92
N GLU A 233 -6.89 6.13 -17.51
CA GLU A 233 -5.76 6.52 -18.35
C GLU A 233 -5.11 5.32 -19.01
N ASP A 234 -4.54 5.54 -20.19
CA ASP A 234 -3.68 4.59 -20.88
C ASP A 234 -2.23 5.07 -20.70
N ILE A 235 -1.55 4.46 -19.73
CA ILE A 235 -0.22 4.88 -19.30
C ILE A 235 0.80 4.08 -20.12
N TRP A 236 1.38 4.74 -21.11
CA TRP A 236 2.32 4.12 -22.03
C TRP A 236 3.73 4.06 -21.47
N SER A 237 4.40 2.93 -21.69
CA SER A 237 5.82 2.78 -21.39
C SER A 237 6.68 3.66 -22.30
N ASP A 238 7.87 4.02 -21.84
CA ASP A 238 8.90 4.59 -22.71
C ASP A 238 9.45 3.54 -23.71
N GLN A 239 10.41 3.96 -24.54
CA GLN A 239 11.05 3.10 -25.55
C GLN A 239 11.82 1.92 -24.95
N ASN A 240 12.20 2.01 -23.66
CA ASN A 240 12.87 0.95 -22.92
C ASN A 240 11.87 0.06 -22.16
N GLY A 241 10.57 0.30 -22.32
CA GLY A 241 9.52 -0.43 -21.63
C GLY A 241 9.26 0.03 -20.20
N LEU A 242 9.79 1.17 -19.75
CA LEU A 242 9.63 1.66 -18.38
C LEU A 242 8.43 2.60 -18.26
N TRP A 243 7.68 2.50 -17.17
CA TRP A 243 6.63 3.48 -16.82
C TRP A 243 7.14 4.38 -15.70
N LYS A 244 7.49 5.61 -16.06
CA LYS A 244 7.93 6.62 -15.09
C LYS A 244 6.75 7.46 -14.65
N ASP A 245 6.72 7.80 -13.37
CA ASP A 245 5.69 8.67 -12.80
C ASP A 245 4.26 8.21 -13.10
N VAL A 246 4.03 6.87 -13.09
CA VAL A 246 2.68 6.26 -13.11
C VAL A 246 1.77 6.98 -12.12
N ILE A 247 2.34 7.31 -10.97
CA ILE A 247 1.80 8.32 -10.08
C ILE A 247 2.92 9.33 -9.86
N PRO A 248 2.77 10.59 -10.31
CA PRO A 248 3.75 11.62 -10.01
C PRO A 248 3.72 11.95 -8.51
N ILE A 249 4.79 12.58 -8.02
CA ILE A 249 4.81 13.11 -6.65
C ILE A 249 3.62 14.06 -6.48
N ASN A 250 2.60 13.59 -5.75
CA ASN A 250 1.36 14.31 -5.51
C ASN A 250 1.28 14.78 -4.05
N GLN A 251 0.08 15.14 -3.59
CA GLN A 251 -0.17 15.60 -2.21
C GLN A 251 0.32 14.63 -1.13
N CYS A 252 0.43 13.33 -1.43
CA CYS A 252 0.92 12.31 -0.50
C CYS A 252 2.45 12.24 -0.45
N GLY A 253 3.16 12.98 -1.30
CA GLY A 253 4.63 13.01 -1.32
C GLY A 253 5.30 11.68 -1.71
N VAL A 254 4.58 10.78 -2.39
CA VAL A 254 5.09 9.50 -2.89
C VAL A 254 4.79 9.40 -4.38
N SER A 255 5.80 9.08 -5.17
CA SER A 255 5.68 8.72 -6.59
C SER A 255 5.72 7.22 -6.79
N VAL A 256 5.15 6.76 -7.89
CA VAL A 256 5.20 5.36 -8.33
C VAL A 256 5.72 5.31 -9.75
N SER A 257 6.76 4.50 -9.96
CA SER A 257 7.21 4.07 -11.27
C SER A 257 7.10 2.55 -11.36
N ALA A 258 7.14 2.01 -12.57
CA ALA A 258 7.01 0.58 -12.82
C ALA A 258 7.89 0.12 -13.97
N ALA A 259 8.25 -1.17 -13.97
CA ALA A 259 8.97 -1.81 -15.07
C ALA A 259 8.46 -3.23 -15.30
N PRO A 260 8.57 -3.75 -16.54
CA PRO A 260 8.19 -5.11 -16.85
C PRO A 260 9.16 -6.08 -16.18
N ILE A 261 8.63 -7.14 -15.58
CA ILE A 261 9.43 -8.21 -14.99
C ILE A 261 9.09 -9.53 -15.69
N GLN A 262 10.07 -10.43 -15.81
CA GLN A 262 9.87 -11.66 -16.58
C GLN A 262 9.04 -12.65 -15.79
N HIS A 263 7.91 -13.06 -16.33
CA HIS A 263 7.01 -14.08 -15.81
C HIS A 263 6.33 -14.83 -16.97
N THR A 264 5.47 -15.82 -16.71
CA THR A 264 4.77 -16.60 -17.76
C THR A 264 3.72 -15.78 -18.52
N ILE A 265 3.19 -14.73 -17.88
CA ILE A 265 2.36 -13.70 -18.50
C ILE A 265 2.97 -12.31 -18.26
N ASP A 266 2.33 -11.29 -18.80
CA ASP A 266 2.76 -9.91 -18.61
C ASP A 266 2.67 -9.52 -17.13
N CYS A 267 3.82 -9.17 -16.56
CA CYS A 267 3.97 -8.87 -15.15
C CYS A 267 4.79 -7.59 -14.95
N VAL A 268 4.45 -6.87 -13.89
CA VAL A 268 4.97 -5.54 -13.58
C VAL A 268 5.50 -5.50 -12.14
N GLY A 269 6.69 -4.93 -11.97
CA GLY A 269 7.22 -4.52 -10.67
C GLY A 269 7.02 -3.03 -10.43
N TYR A 270 6.80 -2.64 -9.17
CA TYR A 270 6.54 -1.26 -8.76
C TYR A 270 7.67 -0.71 -7.89
N LEU A 271 8.08 0.52 -8.15
CA LEU A 271 9.02 1.30 -7.35
C LEU A 271 8.30 2.53 -6.79
N LEU A 272 8.19 2.59 -5.47
CA LEU A 272 7.67 3.73 -4.74
C LEU A 272 8.82 4.59 -4.25
N THR A 273 8.80 5.87 -4.59
CA THR A 273 9.81 6.84 -4.17
C THR A 273 9.15 7.97 -3.41
N GLU A 274 9.42 8.03 -2.11
CA GLU A 274 9.04 9.14 -1.25
C GLU A 274 9.88 10.38 -1.60
N ALA A 275 9.25 11.55 -1.61
CA ALA A 275 9.94 12.82 -1.82
C ALA A 275 10.96 13.09 -0.71
N ASN A 276 12.07 13.74 -1.05
CA ASN A 276 13.04 14.19 -0.05
C ASN A 276 12.40 15.17 0.93
N ARG A 277 12.80 15.08 2.19
CA ARG A 277 12.37 15.97 3.24
C ARG A 277 13.32 17.12 3.46
N ARG A 278 12.72 18.18 3.96
CA ARG A 278 13.43 19.34 4.46
C ARG A 278 14.10 19.04 5.80
N GLU A 279 15.24 19.67 6.02
CA GLU A 279 15.82 19.81 7.35
C GLU A 279 14.89 20.62 8.27
N LYS A 280 14.98 20.35 9.58
CA LYS A 280 14.35 21.21 10.59
C LYS A 280 15.02 22.58 10.54
N PHE A 281 14.24 23.64 10.74
CA PHE A 281 14.80 24.97 10.91
C PHE A 281 15.73 25.00 12.12
N ASP A 282 16.94 25.51 11.93
CA ASP A 282 17.86 25.82 13.01
C ASP A 282 17.37 27.09 13.73
N MET A 283 16.49 26.88 14.70
CA MET A 283 15.87 27.97 15.45
C MET A 283 16.88 28.77 16.27
N VAL A 284 18.04 28.21 16.60
CA VAL A 284 19.10 28.92 17.31
C VAL A 284 19.67 30.03 16.43
N LYS A 285 19.88 29.75 15.13
CA LYS A 285 20.35 30.74 14.16
C LYS A 285 19.26 31.68 13.69
N LEU A 286 18.02 31.20 13.57
CA LEU A 286 16.92 31.97 12.99
C LEU A 286 16.25 32.91 13.98
N LYS A 287 16.19 32.56 15.27
CA LYS A 287 15.49 33.39 16.27
C LYS A 287 16.06 34.82 16.36
N PRO A 288 17.39 35.05 16.41
CA PRO A 288 17.94 36.41 16.39
C PRO A 288 17.55 37.21 15.15
N ILE A 289 17.56 36.58 13.97
CA ILE A 289 17.19 37.21 12.69
C ILE A 289 15.70 37.57 12.69
N LEU A 290 14.84 36.66 13.15
CA LEU A 290 13.40 36.88 13.23
C LEU A 290 13.03 38.01 14.20
N GLU A 291 13.73 38.11 15.34
CA GLU A 291 13.53 39.17 16.32
C GLU A 291 14.02 40.52 15.80
N GLN A 292 15.18 40.56 15.14
CA GLN A 292 15.73 41.78 14.53
C GLN A 292 14.81 42.37 13.44
N HIS A 293 14.09 41.51 12.72
CA HIS A 293 13.21 41.89 11.61
C HIS A 293 11.71 41.89 11.95
N ALA A 294 11.34 41.85 13.23
CA ALA A 294 9.96 41.61 13.65
C ALA A 294 8.96 42.64 13.11
N ASP A 295 9.34 43.93 13.01
CA ASP A 295 8.45 44.98 12.53
C ASP A 295 8.24 44.92 11.01
N GLU A 296 9.28 44.58 10.25
CA GLU A 296 9.19 44.36 8.81
C GLU A 296 8.29 43.13 8.51
N ILE A 297 8.42 42.08 9.31
CA ILE A 297 7.57 40.87 9.22
C ILE A 297 6.09 41.21 9.47
N LYS A 298 5.80 42.09 10.44
CA LYS A 298 4.43 42.58 10.67
C LYS A 298 3.91 43.42 9.50
N GLN A 299 4.76 44.27 8.91
CA GLN A 299 4.40 45.06 7.73
C GLN A 299 4.11 44.16 6.51
N MET A 300 4.80 43.03 6.39
CA MET A 300 4.49 41.98 5.39
C MET A 300 3.17 41.24 5.64
N GLY A 301 2.44 41.54 6.72
CA GLY A 301 1.11 40.99 7.02
C GLY A 301 1.12 39.72 7.88
N PHE A 302 2.28 39.30 8.41
CA PHE A 302 2.36 38.14 9.29
C PHE A 302 2.01 38.51 10.73
N LYS A 303 0.96 37.87 11.28
CA LYS A 303 0.49 38.11 12.65
C LYS A 303 1.40 37.50 13.73
N VAL A 304 2.14 36.45 13.39
CA VAL A 304 3.05 35.76 14.31
C VAL A 304 4.33 35.38 13.58
N LEU A 305 5.48 35.50 14.26
CA LEU A 305 6.79 35.20 13.68
C LEU A 305 6.89 33.78 13.07
N PRO A 306 6.33 32.71 13.67
CA PRO A 306 6.35 31.38 13.05
C PRO A 306 5.58 31.28 11.72
N ALA A 307 4.67 32.22 11.43
CA ALA A 307 3.92 32.19 10.17
C ALA A 307 4.82 32.44 8.95
N ILE A 308 5.90 33.21 9.11
CA ILE A 308 6.87 33.44 8.02
C ILE A 308 7.60 32.16 7.66
N LEU A 309 7.95 31.35 8.66
CA LEU A 309 8.60 30.05 8.47
C LEU A 309 7.64 29.07 7.77
N SER A 310 6.36 29.05 8.18
CA SER A 310 5.34 28.24 7.49
C SER A 310 5.11 28.68 6.05
N GLN A 311 5.17 29.98 5.76
CA GLN A 311 5.09 30.48 4.39
C GLN A 311 6.33 30.10 3.58
N LEU A 312 7.53 30.28 4.14
CA LEU A 312 8.80 29.90 3.52
C LEU A 312 8.85 28.39 3.19
N GLU A 313 8.27 27.55 4.06
CA GLU A 313 8.09 26.12 3.82
C GLU A 313 7.13 25.83 2.66
N LYS A 314 6.00 26.54 2.58
CA LYS A 314 4.97 26.32 1.55
C LYS A 314 5.39 26.85 0.18
N THR A 315 5.92 28.06 0.13
CA THR A 315 6.26 28.73 -1.14
C THR A 315 7.63 28.33 -1.63
N ARG A 316 8.53 27.88 -0.74
CA ARG A 316 9.94 27.58 -1.04
C ARG A 316 10.67 28.75 -1.71
N LYS A 317 10.15 29.98 -1.57
CA LYS A 317 10.72 31.20 -2.13
C LYS A 317 11.51 31.94 -1.06
N PRO A 318 12.77 32.33 -1.30
CA PRO A 318 13.54 33.11 -0.34
C PRO A 318 12.82 34.41 0.02
N ILE A 319 12.93 34.84 1.28
CA ILE A 319 12.34 36.09 1.76
C ILE A 319 13.49 37.03 2.12
N SER A 320 13.62 38.13 1.39
CA SER A 320 14.64 39.15 1.62
C SER A 320 14.08 40.28 2.48
N PHE A 321 14.92 40.77 3.39
CA PHE A 321 14.67 41.93 4.24
C PHE A 321 15.39 43.16 3.70
N SER A 322 14.91 44.33 4.11
CA SER A 322 15.48 45.65 3.78
C SER A 322 16.96 45.82 4.14
N THR A 323 17.48 45.05 5.10
CA THR A 323 18.90 45.05 5.50
C THR A 323 19.81 44.25 4.57
N GLY A 324 19.25 43.58 3.55
CA GLY A 324 19.97 42.67 2.64
C GLY A 324 20.05 41.22 3.14
N VAL A 325 19.62 40.94 4.38
CA VAL A 325 19.51 39.56 4.90
C VAL A 325 18.39 38.82 4.18
N THR A 326 18.65 37.57 3.77
CA THR A 326 17.66 36.73 3.08
C THR A 326 17.46 35.40 3.80
N LEU A 327 16.22 35.12 4.18
CA LEU A 327 15.80 33.81 4.70
C LEU A 327 15.65 32.84 3.55
N GLN A 328 16.52 31.83 3.54
CA GLN A 328 16.47 30.73 2.59
C GLN A 328 15.58 29.61 3.11
N PRO A 329 14.79 28.94 2.25
CA PRO A 329 14.05 27.76 2.65
C PRO A 329 15.02 26.62 3.01
N PRO A 330 14.69 25.73 3.96
CA PRO A 330 15.57 24.63 4.34
C PRO A 330 15.86 23.72 3.14
N ARG A 331 17.05 23.13 3.08
CA ARG A 331 17.41 22.21 2.00
C ARG A 331 16.59 20.91 2.11
N LEU A 332 16.28 20.30 0.96
CA LEU A 332 15.63 19.00 0.86
C LEU A 332 16.68 17.88 0.85
N SER A 333 17.49 17.81 1.90
CA SER A 333 18.65 16.90 2.01
C SER A 333 18.32 15.57 2.68
N ILE A 334 17.24 15.48 3.45
CA ILE A 334 16.81 14.23 4.10
C ILE A 334 16.21 13.34 3.04
N ARG A 335 16.82 12.18 2.79
CA ARG A 335 16.40 11.30 1.71
C ARG A 335 15.04 10.68 2.02
N GLY A 336 14.15 10.65 1.01
CA GLY A 336 12.93 9.86 1.09
C GLY A 336 13.18 8.35 1.05
N ARG A 337 12.24 7.58 1.60
CA ARG A 337 12.20 6.12 1.49
C ARG A 337 11.98 5.66 0.04
N ARG A 338 12.60 4.54 -0.32
CA ARG A 338 12.40 3.84 -1.59
C ARG A 338 11.97 2.40 -1.32
N VAL A 339 10.80 2.02 -1.81
CA VAL A 339 10.23 0.68 -1.63
C VAL A 339 9.97 0.04 -2.98
N MET A 340 10.55 -1.13 -3.20
CA MET A 340 10.41 -1.91 -4.42
C MET A 340 9.54 -3.13 -4.13
N ILE A 341 8.41 -3.25 -4.81
CA ILE A 341 7.46 -4.36 -4.67
C ILE A 341 7.40 -5.08 -6.01
N LEU A 342 7.83 -6.33 -6.03
CA LEU A 342 7.79 -7.17 -7.21
C LEU A 342 6.56 -8.09 -7.15
N GLY A 343 5.95 -8.32 -8.31
CA GLY A 343 5.09 -9.48 -8.50
C GLY A 343 5.90 -10.74 -8.77
N ASP A 344 5.23 -11.75 -9.29
CA ASP A 344 5.85 -13.03 -9.66
C ASP A 344 6.86 -12.82 -10.78
N THR A 345 8.04 -13.41 -10.62
CA THR A 345 9.12 -13.18 -11.57
C THR A 345 10.24 -14.21 -11.47
N CYS A 346 10.84 -14.53 -12.61
CA CYS A 346 12.13 -15.21 -12.69
C CYS A 346 13.30 -14.29 -13.05
N ASP A 347 13.01 -13.06 -13.51
CA ASP A 347 14.01 -12.03 -13.79
C ASP A 347 13.40 -10.61 -13.66
N PRO A 348 13.72 -9.87 -12.58
CA PRO A 348 13.31 -8.48 -12.39
C PRO A 348 14.36 -7.46 -12.88
N SER A 349 15.30 -7.84 -13.76
CA SER A 349 16.42 -6.98 -14.19
C SER A 349 16.01 -5.60 -14.72
N ALA A 350 14.84 -5.44 -15.34
CA ALA A 350 14.39 -4.13 -15.84
C ALA A 350 14.14 -3.11 -14.72
N MET A 351 13.83 -3.55 -13.50
CA MET A 351 13.67 -2.68 -12.33
C MET A 351 14.98 -1.96 -11.97
N VAL A 352 16.13 -2.53 -12.36
CA VAL A 352 17.44 -1.91 -12.14
C VAL A 352 17.59 -0.63 -12.96
N SER A 353 17.02 -0.58 -14.16
CA SER A 353 17.05 0.61 -15.01
C SER A 353 16.31 1.80 -14.40
N LEU A 354 15.29 1.56 -13.56
CA LEU A 354 14.61 2.64 -12.83
C LEU A 354 15.51 3.30 -11.78
N VAL A 355 16.43 2.55 -11.18
CA VAL A 355 17.31 3.07 -10.12
C VAL A 355 18.66 3.55 -10.65
N GLU A 356 19.18 2.96 -11.74
CA GLU A 356 20.45 3.39 -12.35
C GLU A 356 20.35 4.74 -13.06
N GLN A 357 19.15 5.11 -13.53
CA GLN A 357 18.91 6.41 -14.18
C GLN A 357 18.82 7.56 -13.19
N ASP A 358 18.71 7.27 -11.89
CA ASP A 358 18.64 8.28 -10.85
C ASP A 358 20.05 8.53 -10.25
N PRO A 359 20.67 9.70 -10.51
CA PRO A 359 22.00 10.01 -10.01
C PRO A 359 22.05 10.14 -8.48
N GLU A 360 20.91 10.37 -7.83
CA GLU A 360 20.79 10.45 -6.37
C GLU A 360 20.45 9.08 -5.74
N PHE A 361 20.40 8.00 -6.54
CA PHE A 361 20.11 6.67 -6.03
C PHE A 361 21.23 6.14 -5.13
N GLN A 362 20.85 5.87 -3.88
CA GLN A 362 21.73 5.30 -2.88
C GLN A 362 21.41 3.82 -2.63
N SER A 363 20.17 3.52 -2.25
CA SER A 363 19.71 2.17 -1.87
C SER A 363 18.20 2.01 -2.04
N ILE A 364 17.72 0.77 -1.99
CA ILE A 364 16.31 0.45 -1.76
C ILE A 364 16.12 0.15 -0.26
N ASP A 365 15.19 0.82 0.40
CA ASP A 365 14.97 0.67 1.85
C ASP A 365 14.17 -0.58 2.20
N LEU A 366 13.34 -1.03 1.25
CA LEU A 366 12.65 -2.30 1.33
C LEU A 366 12.43 -2.88 -0.06
N LEU A 367 12.87 -4.12 -0.25
CA LEU A 367 12.56 -4.96 -1.39
C LEU A 367 11.59 -6.07 -0.95
N VAL A 368 10.41 -6.12 -1.55
CA VAL A 368 9.50 -7.27 -1.47
C VAL A 368 9.67 -8.10 -2.73
N HIS A 369 10.13 -9.34 -2.58
CA HIS A 369 10.46 -10.23 -3.69
C HIS A 369 9.77 -11.58 -3.50
N GLU A 370 9.23 -12.16 -4.58
CA GLU A 370 8.69 -13.51 -4.52
C GLU A 370 9.77 -14.56 -4.26
N SER A 371 9.41 -15.67 -3.62
CA SER A 371 10.32 -16.77 -3.34
C SER A 371 9.56 -18.09 -3.35
N THR A 372 8.99 -18.41 -4.51
CA THR A 372 8.13 -19.59 -4.69
C THR A 372 8.86 -20.91 -4.38
N GLY A 373 10.17 -20.98 -4.67
CA GLY A 373 11.01 -22.15 -4.40
C GLY A 373 12.23 -21.84 -3.54
N THR A 374 12.77 -22.85 -2.85
CA THR A 374 14.13 -22.83 -2.29
C THR A 374 14.63 -24.25 -2.11
N VAL A 375 15.95 -24.40 -2.12
CA VAL A 375 16.66 -25.59 -1.64
C VAL A 375 16.63 -25.55 -0.10
N VAL A 376 15.59 -26.12 0.51
CA VAL A 376 15.63 -26.41 1.94
C VAL A 376 16.03 -27.87 2.08
N PRO A 377 17.05 -28.23 2.89
CA PRO A 377 17.25 -29.60 3.33
C PRO A 377 16.02 -29.95 4.16
N ASP A 378 15.07 -30.67 3.55
CA ASP A 378 13.79 -30.90 4.19
C ASP A 378 14.00 -31.80 5.41
N ALA A 379 13.53 -31.38 6.59
CA ALA A 379 13.44 -32.27 7.75
C ALA A 379 12.46 -33.45 7.48
N HIS A 380 11.64 -33.33 6.42
CA HIS A 380 10.71 -34.36 5.96
C HIS A 380 11.17 -35.14 4.71
N GLU A 381 12.26 -34.77 4.02
CA GLU A 381 12.88 -35.61 2.99
C GLU A 381 13.67 -36.73 3.67
N ARG A 382 12.96 -37.81 3.97
CA ARG A 382 13.50 -39.05 4.57
C ARG A 382 14.49 -39.81 3.68
N LYS A 383 15.03 -39.20 2.61
CA LYS A 383 16.03 -39.83 1.73
C LYS A 383 17.07 -38.82 1.27
N GLN A 384 18.31 -39.03 1.70
CA GLN A 384 19.50 -38.24 1.39
C GLN A 384 19.93 -38.30 -0.10
N GLU A 385 19.19 -39.06 -0.93
CA GLU A 385 19.50 -39.36 -2.33
C GLU A 385 18.91 -38.35 -3.34
N ASP A 386 17.99 -37.47 -2.93
CA ASP A 386 17.28 -36.51 -3.81
C ASP A 386 17.61 -35.03 -3.53
N CYS A 387 18.76 -34.72 -2.92
CA CYS A 387 19.22 -33.35 -2.68
C CYS A 387 19.45 -32.60 -4.00
N GLN A 388 18.46 -31.84 -4.47
CA GLN A 388 18.56 -31.04 -5.69
C GLN A 388 19.53 -29.88 -5.49
N SER A 389 20.38 -29.63 -6.49
CA SER A 389 21.26 -28.46 -6.48
C SER A 389 20.45 -27.17 -6.63
N GLU A 390 21.00 -26.06 -6.15
CA GLU A 390 20.43 -24.72 -6.36
C GLU A 390 20.15 -24.45 -7.84
N SER A 391 21.08 -24.83 -8.72
CA SER A 391 20.92 -24.67 -10.17
C SER A 391 19.73 -25.45 -10.74
N GLN A 392 19.46 -26.65 -10.24
CA GLN A 392 18.31 -27.46 -10.67
C GLN A 392 16.98 -26.85 -10.22
N VAL A 393 16.91 -26.41 -8.95
CA VAL A 393 15.70 -25.76 -8.42
C VAL A 393 15.47 -24.42 -9.11
N ALA A 394 16.52 -23.62 -9.31
CA ALA A 394 16.45 -22.36 -10.03
C ALA A 394 15.99 -22.54 -11.48
N SER A 395 16.49 -23.55 -12.20
CA SER A 395 16.03 -23.86 -13.56
C SER A 395 14.53 -24.17 -13.58
N LYS A 396 14.06 -25.04 -12.67
CA LYS A 396 12.62 -25.39 -12.56
C LYS A 396 11.76 -24.19 -12.20
N MET A 397 12.25 -23.29 -11.34
CA MET A 397 11.51 -22.07 -10.99
C MET A 397 11.45 -21.12 -12.19
N ARG A 398 12.57 -20.91 -12.90
CA ARG A 398 12.61 -20.07 -14.11
C ARG A 398 11.66 -20.54 -15.20
N GLU A 399 11.58 -21.85 -15.44
CA GLU A 399 10.63 -22.46 -16.39
C GLU A 399 9.17 -22.14 -16.06
N ARG A 400 8.86 -21.96 -14.77
CA ARG A 400 7.53 -21.58 -14.28
C ARG A 400 7.37 -20.07 -14.10
N GLY A 401 8.36 -19.27 -14.50
CA GLY A 401 8.34 -17.82 -14.33
C GLY A 401 8.57 -17.34 -12.90
N HIS A 402 9.19 -18.15 -12.04
CA HIS A 402 9.38 -17.85 -10.62
C HIS A 402 10.85 -17.79 -10.18
N SER A 403 11.06 -17.34 -8.94
CA SER A 403 12.37 -17.17 -8.31
C SER A 403 12.59 -18.10 -7.11
N THR A 404 13.86 -18.30 -6.78
CA THR A 404 14.29 -18.89 -5.52
C THR A 404 14.68 -17.83 -4.49
N SER A 405 14.79 -18.19 -3.20
CA SER A 405 15.34 -17.25 -2.19
C SER A 405 16.76 -16.80 -2.56
N PHE A 406 17.59 -17.73 -3.05
CA PHE A 406 18.93 -17.41 -3.54
C PHE A 406 18.91 -16.33 -4.65
N MET A 407 18.04 -16.46 -5.65
CA MET A 407 17.86 -15.47 -6.72
C MET A 407 17.40 -14.11 -6.16
N ALA A 408 16.44 -14.12 -5.23
CA ALA A 408 15.96 -12.90 -4.56
C ALA A 408 17.11 -12.19 -3.80
N GLY A 409 17.98 -12.97 -3.14
CA GLY A 409 19.19 -12.47 -2.49
C GLY A 409 20.21 -11.83 -3.44
N GLN A 410 20.43 -12.45 -4.60
CA GLN A 410 21.29 -11.88 -5.65
C GLN A 410 20.73 -10.55 -6.17
N PHE A 411 19.41 -10.49 -6.39
CA PHE A 411 18.75 -9.26 -6.84
C PHE A 411 18.80 -8.16 -5.78
N ALA A 412 18.58 -8.50 -4.50
CA ALA A 412 18.73 -7.58 -3.37
C ALA A 412 20.12 -6.92 -3.32
N HIS A 413 21.18 -7.67 -3.63
CA HIS A 413 22.52 -7.10 -3.77
C HIS A 413 22.61 -6.14 -4.96
N ARG A 414 22.04 -6.50 -6.11
CA ARG A 414 22.07 -5.69 -7.34
C ARG A 414 21.44 -4.31 -7.14
N VAL A 415 20.30 -4.25 -6.46
CA VAL A 415 19.59 -2.98 -6.15
C VAL A 415 20.00 -2.35 -4.82
N ARG A 416 21.06 -2.85 -4.16
CA ARG A 416 21.54 -2.33 -2.87
C ARG A 416 20.42 -2.23 -1.82
N ALA A 417 19.59 -3.26 -1.72
CA ALA A 417 18.50 -3.28 -0.74
C ALA A 417 19.05 -3.35 0.68
N THR A 418 18.48 -2.59 1.61
CA THR A 418 18.81 -2.64 3.05
C THR A 418 17.93 -3.65 3.79
N ARG A 419 16.71 -3.90 3.28
CA ARG A 419 15.79 -4.93 3.78
C ARG A 419 15.21 -5.72 2.61
N LEU A 420 15.15 -7.04 2.75
CA LEU A 420 14.55 -7.98 1.82
C LEU A 420 13.45 -8.76 2.54
N VAL A 421 12.23 -8.71 2.02
CA VAL A 421 11.11 -9.53 2.48
C VAL A 421 10.73 -10.52 1.38
N LEU A 422 10.86 -11.80 1.69
CA LEU A 422 10.50 -12.91 0.81
C LEU A 422 9.00 -13.17 0.93
N ASN A 423 8.28 -13.03 -0.16
CA ASN A 423 6.82 -13.22 -0.25
C ASN A 423 6.47 -14.36 -1.22
N HIS A 424 5.17 -14.63 -1.41
CA HIS A 424 4.66 -15.55 -2.43
C HIS A 424 5.35 -16.92 -2.34
N LEU A 425 5.16 -17.58 -1.21
CA LEU A 425 5.85 -18.82 -0.87
C LEU A 425 5.07 -20.02 -1.38
N GLY A 426 5.79 -21.02 -1.89
CA GLY A 426 5.19 -22.30 -2.29
C GLY A 426 4.44 -22.97 -1.13
N GLY A 427 3.29 -23.58 -1.42
CA GLY A 427 2.41 -24.19 -0.42
C GLY A 427 3.02 -25.34 0.40
N LYS A 428 4.23 -25.80 0.06
CA LYS A 428 5.03 -26.72 0.89
C LYS A 428 5.57 -26.08 2.16
N PHE A 429 5.66 -24.75 2.21
CA PHE A 429 6.17 -24.00 3.34
C PHE A 429 5.03 -23.59 4.29
N PRO A 430 4.96 -24.13 5.52
CA PRO A 430 3.87 -23.82 6.45
C PRO A 430 3.89 -22.34 6.87
N ALA A 431 2.79 -21.81 7.40
CA ALA A 431 2.78 -20.46 7.97
C ALA A 431 3.34 -20.46 9.40
N PRO A 432 4.20 -19.50 9.78
CA PRO A 432 4.77 -19.40 11.13
C PRO A 432 3.68 -19.27 12.21
N GLN A 433 2.66 -18.44 11.98
CA GLN A 433 1.57 -18.23 12.93
C GLN A 433 0.77 -19.51 13.23
N ALA A 434 0.62 -20.42 12.26
CA ALA A 434 -0.10 -21.67 12.45
C ALA A 434 0.70 -22.67 13.33
N ALA A 435 2.03 -22.62 13.27
CA ALA A 435 2.90 -23.38 14.16
C ALA A 435 2.81 -22.85 15.61
N LEU A 436 2.69 -21.53 15.78
CA LEU A 436 2.72 -20.87 17.10
C LEU A 436 1.35 -20.80 17.81
N CYS A 437 0.23 -20.77 17.08
CA CYS A 437 -1.13 -20.72 17.64
C CYS A 437 -2.07 -21.77 17.00
N PRO A 438 -2.16 -23.01 17.52
CA PRO A 438 -3.02 -24.06 16.97
C PRO A 438 -4.49 -23.96 17.41
N SER A 439 -4.89 -22.97 18.21
CA SER A 439 -6.32 -22.77 18.51
C SER A 439 -7.02 -22.24 17.26
N LYS A 440 -8.02 -22.98 16.77
CA LYS A 440 -8.90 -22.62 15.64
C LYS A 440 -9.70 -21.31 15.82
N ALA A 441 -9.39 -20.50 16.82
CA ALA A 441 -9.98 -19.19 17.07
C ALA A 441 -8.86 -18.15 17.07
N PHE A 442 -8.95 -17.19 16.14
CA PHE A 442 -8.13 -16.00 16.17
C PHE A 442 -8.42 -15.24 17.46
N PRO A 443 -7.42 -14.92 18.29
CA PRO A 443 -7.65 -14.03 19.42
C PRO A 443 -8.06 -12.66 18.87
N PRO A 444 -9.09 -12.00 19.43
CA PRO A 444 -9.38 -10.62 19.08
C PRO A 444 -8.16 -9.75 19.42
N PHE A 445 -7.84 -8.81 18.54
CA PHE A 445 -6.79 -7.83 18.81
C PHE A 445 -7.12 -7.08 20.12
N PRO A 446 -6.12 -6.74 20.94
CA PRO A 446 -6.34 -5.88 22.09
C PRO A 446 -6.89 -4.55 21.58
N SER A 447 -8.14 -4.25 21.94
CA SER A 447 -8.79 -2.99 21.65
C SER A 447 -7.96 -1.87 22.26
N SER A 448 -7.54 -0.91 21.44
CA SER A 448 -6.93 0.34 21.88
C SER A 448 -7.97 1.23 22.56
N SER A 449 -8.35 0.83 23.77
CA SER A 449 -9.15 1.64 24.70
C SER A 449 -8.52 1.60 26.08
N SER A 450 -7.34 2.21 26.21
CA SER A 450 -6.89 2.76 27.48
C SER A 450 -6.43 4.20 27.23
N SER A 451 -7.27 5.12 27.70
CA SER A 451 -6.96 6.55 27.81
C SER A 451 -5.68 6.76 28.62
N PRO A 452 -4.74 7.63 28.18
CA PRO A 452 -3.58 7.95 28.99
C PRO A 452 -4.02 8.91 30.11
N SER A 453 -4.02 8.42 31.35
CA SER A 453 -3.97 9.29 32.52
C SER A 453 -2.61 9.99 32.56
N SER A 454 -2.66 11.27 32.85
CA SER A 454 -1.57 12.23 32.96
C SER A 454 -0.41 11.82 33.89
N SER A 455 0.73 12.46 33.59
CA SER A 455 1.98 12.63 34.36
C SER A 455 2.98 11.46 34.41
N VAL A 456 4.08 11.60 33.66
CA VAL A 456 5.40 12.04 34.14
C VAL A 456 6.29 12.33 32.93
N CYS A 457 7.14 13.35 33.09
CA CYS A 457 7.97 13.98 32.07
C CYS A 457 9.29 13.24 31.85
N ALA A 458 9.72 13.21 30.58
CA ALA A 458 11.09 13.25 30.06
C ALA A 458 12.10 12.10 30.32
N GLN A 459 12.84 11.84 29.23
CA GLN A 459 14.14 11.15 29.10
C GLN A 459 14.14 9.62 28.96
N SER A 460 14.05 9.14 27.71
CA SER A 460 15.16 8.43 27.04
C SER A 460 14.75 8.16 25.58
N SER A 461 15.57 8.63 24.65
CA SER A 461 15.40 8.46 23.21
C SER A 461 16.61 7.71 22.66
N ASN A 462 16.33 6.93 21.61
CA ASN A 462 17.25 6.30 20.68
C ASN A 462 17.77 4.91 21.07
N ILE A 463 17.74 4.01 20.07
CA ILE A 463 18.13 2.59 20.04
C ILE A 463 16.98 1.58 20.28
N GLU A 464 15.86 1.63 19.55
CA GLU A 464 14.92 0.47 19.51
C GLU A 464 14.35 0.08 18.13
N ASP A 465 14.44 0.89 17.08
CA ASP A 465 13.64 0.64 15.86
C ASP A 465 14.29 -0.26 14.78
N GLN A 466 15.57 -0.62 14.92
CA GLN A 466 16.15 -1.73 14.15
C GLN A 466 15.75 -3.11 14.73
N ASN A 467 15.26 -3.13 15.97
CA ASN A 467 14.86 -4.34 16.66
C ASN A 467 13.41 -4.71 16.41
N ALA A 468 12.55 -3.93 15.75
CA ALA A 468 11.12 -4.25 15.63
C ALA A 468 10.82 -5.62 14.97
N VAL A 469 11.56 -6.02 13.92
CA VAL A 469 11.39 -7.36 13.30
C VAL A 469 12.00 -8.45 14.19
N LYS A 470 13.17 -8.19 14.78
CA LYS A 470 13.78 -9.08 15.78
C LYS A 470 12.92 -9.21 17.04
N MET A 471 12.15 -8.19 17.39
CA MET A 471 11.28 -8.10 18.57
C MET A 471 9.93 -8.74 18.31
N ILE A 472 9.35 -8.61 17.11
CA ILE A 472 8.20 -9.42 16.74
C ILE A 472 8.61 -10.90 16.75
N HIS A 473 9.78 -11.23 16.21
CA HIS A 473 10.35 -12.58 16.35
C HIS A 473 10.65 -12.94 17.81
N ALA A 474 11.20 -12.05 18.64
CA ALA A 474 11.57 -12.34 20.03
C ALA A 474 10.38 -12.36 20.99
N GLU A 475 9.31 -11.62 20.72
CA GLU A 475 8.07 -11.63 21.49
C GLU A 475 7.22 -12.86 21.13
N VAL A 476 7.23 -13.23 19.85
CA VAL A 476 6.83 -14.56 19.38
C VAL A 476 7.68 -15.65 20.04
N TRP A 477 9.00 -15.46 20.12
CA TRP A 477 9.94 -16.41 20.73
C TRP A 477 9.76 -16.50 22.25
N LYS A 478 9.39 -15.40 22.91
CA LYS A 478 9.08 -15.33 24.34
C LYS A 478 7.78 -16.06 24.65
N LYS A 479 6.74 -15.89 23.83
CA LYS A 479 5.53 -16.71 23.88
C LYS A 479 5.82 -18.18 23.59
N PHE A 480 6.78 -18.47 22.71
CA PHE A 480 7.28 -19.82 22.44
C PHE A 480 8.10 -20.40 23.62
N GLU A 481 8.78 -19.56 24.39
CA GLU A 481 9.45 -19.91 25.65
C GLU A 481 8.49 -20.19 26.81
N GLU A 482 7.20 -19.93 26.65
CA GLU A 482 6.14 -20.32 27.58
C GLU A 482 5.45 -21.65 27.17
N ILE A 483 5.78 -22.20 25.99
CA ILE A 483 5.22 -23.46 25.48
C ILE A 483 5.96 -24.67 26.09
N GLU A 484 5.18 -25.71 26.42
CA GLU A 484 5.65 -27.04 26.84
C GLU A 484 6.83 -27.56 25.99
N PRO A 485 7.91 -28.09 26.60
CA PRO A 485 9.16 -28.44 25.89
C PRO A 485 9.01 -29.35 24.67
N GLY A 486 8.13 -30.36 24.73
CA GLY A 486 7.89 -31.27 23.60
C GLY A 486 7.20 -30.59 22.42
N ARG A 487 6.33 -29.60 22.69
CA ARG A 487 5.65 -28.80 21.68
C ARG A 487 6.56 -27.68 21.15
N ARG A 488 7.44 -27.18 22.00
CA ARG A 488 8.52 -26.24 21.64
C ARG A 488 9.46 -26.85 20.60
N ALA A 489 9.93 -28.09 20.82
CA ALA A 489 10.81 -28.78 19.88
C ALA A 489 10.15 -28.91 18.49
N LYS A 490 8.88 -29.33 18.45
CA LYS A 490 8.11 -29.44 17.20
C LYS A 490 7.98 -28.10 16.46
N ILE A 491 7.74 -27.00 17.18
CA ILE A 491 7.62 -25.67 16.56
C ILE A 491 9.00 -25.15 16.10
N VAL A 492 10.10 -25.43 16.82
CA VAL A 492 11.46 -25.12 16.34
C VAL A 492 11.75 -25.83 15.02
N ASP A 493 11.39 -27.11 14.91
CA ASP A 493 11.54 -27.87 13.68
C ASP A 493 10.64 -27.30 12.57
N GLU A 494 9.39 -26.95 12.88
CA GLU A 494 8.44 -26.30 11.95
C GLU A 494 8.83 -24.87 11.56
N LEU A 495 9.75 -24.22 12.26
CA LEU A 495 10.27 -22.87 11.93
C LEU A 495 11.71 -22.90 11.41
N ALA A 496 12.40 -24.05 11.46
CA ALA A 496 13.78 -24.19 10.98
C ALA A 496 13.91 -23.87 9.49
N TRP A 497 12.88 -24.21 8.70
CA TRP A 497 12.84 -23.89 7.27
C TRP A 497 12.81 -22.37 7.00
N LEU A 498 12.25 -21.54 7.89
CA LEU A 498 12.28 -20.06 7.72
C LEU A 498 13.72 -19.57 7.72
N LYS A 499 14.49 -20.00 8.72
CA LYS A 499 15.91 -19.66 8.81
C LYS A 499 16.68 -20.21 7.62
N ALA A 500 16.32 -21.40 7.11
CA ALA A 500 16.95 -21.96 5.92
C ALA A 500 16.68 -21.09 4.68
N VAL A 501 15.43 -20.66 4.48
CA VAL A 501 15.01 -19.75 3.40
C VAL A 501 15.72 -18.39 3.50
N GLU A 502 15.77 -17.80 4.70
CA GLU A 502 16.50 -16.53 4.95
C GLU A 502 18.01 -16.69 4.70
N ASN A 503 18.60 -17.80 5.15
CA ASN A 503 20.02 -18.09 4.94
C ASN A 503 20.35 -18.34 3.46
N ASP A 504 19.45 -18.98 2.71
CA ASP A 504 19.58 -19.20 1.27
C ASP A 504 19.60 -17.86 0.50
N ALA A 505 18.70 -16.93 0.86
CA ALA A 505 18.76 -15.57 0.32
C ALA A 505 20.05 -14.82 0.70
N LEU A 506 20.48 -14.90 1.96
CA LEU A 506 21.77 -14.31 2.39
C LEU A 506 22.95 -14.95 1.65
N HIS A 507 22.87 -16.24 1.35
CA HIS A 507 23.89 -16.95 0.56
C HIS A 507 23.94 -16.42 -0.87
N GLY A 508 22.77 -16.24 -1.52
CA GLY A 508 22.66 -15.60 -2.83
C GLY A 508 23.26 -14.20 -2.85
N TRP A 509 22.93 -13.39 -1.84
CA TRP A 509 23.47 -12.04 -1.68
C TRP A 509 25.01 -12.05 -1.55
N ARG A 510 25.57 -12.90 -0.68
CA ARG A 510 27.03 -12.98 -0.45
C ARG A 510 27.76 -13.43 -1.71
N THR A 511 27.20 -14.36 -2.45
CA THR A 511 27.76 -14.84 -3.71
C THR A 511 27.80 -13.71 -4.74
N ALA A 512 26.70 -12.95 -4.90
CA ALA A 512 26.68 -11.78 -5.78
C ALA A 512 27.69 -10.70 -5.36
N ALA A 513 27.83 -10.46 -4.06
CA ALA A 513 28.77 -9.48 -3.52
C ALA A 513 30.24 -9.88 -3.76
N ARG A 514 30.58 -11.15 -3.56
CA ARG A 514 31.90 -11.72 -3.88
C ARG A 514 32.23 -11.61 -5.37
N ASN A 515 31.29 -12.01 -6.23
CA ASN A 515 31.47 -11.94 -7.69
C ASN A 515 31.73 -10.50 -8.16
N ARG A 516 31.03 -9.52 -7.58
CA ARG A 516 31.26 -8.10 -7.87
C ARG A 516 32.61 -7.61 -7.36
N ALA A 517 33.01 -7.99 -6.14
CA ALA A 517 34.30 -7.62 -5.58
C ALA A 517 35.47 -8.15 -6.42
N LEU A 518 35.35 -9.40 -6.89
CA LEU A 518 36.30 -10.03 -7.83
C LEU A 518 36.35 -9.26 -9.16
N ALA A 519 35.19 -8.91 -9.73
CA ALA A 519 35.13 -8.15 -10.98
C ALA A 519 35.70 -6.72 -10.86
N GLN A 520 35.69 -6.13 -9.66
CA GLN A 520 36.15 -4.76 -9.42
C GLN A 520 37.58 -4.68 -8.86
N SER A 521 38.28 -5.81 -8.65
CA SER A 521 39.63 -5.87 -8.04
C SER A 521 39.76 -5.09 -6.71
N ARG A 522 38.66 -4.91 -5.98
CA ARG A 522 38.58 -4.20 -4.70
C ARG A 522 38.09 -5.15 -3.62
N ALA A 523 38.99 -5.60 -2.76
CA ALA A 523 38.69 -6.56 -1.70
C ALA A 523 38.15 -5.93 -0.40
N SER A 524 38.14 -4.60 -0.26
CA SER A 524 38.17 -3.98 1.07
C SER A 524 36.89 -3.35 1.60
N ASN A 525 35.75 -3.36 0.90
CA ASN A 525 34.47 -2.91 1.46
C ASN A 525 33.27 -3.59 0.78
N LEU A 526 32.86 -4.75 1.30
CA LEU A 526 31.57 -5.34 0.94
C LEU A 526 30.44 -4.47 1.54
N PRO A 527 29.35 -4.19 0.79
CA PRO A 527 28.21 -3.48 1.34
C PRO A 527 27.62 -4.21 2.56
N ALA A 528 26.89 -3.50 3.42
CA ALA A 528 26.20 -4.15 4.53
C ALA A 528 25.18 -5.18 4.00
N GLN A 529 25.11 -6.34 4.66
CA GLN A 529 24.10 -7.35 4.34
C GLN A 529 22.69 -6.81 4.65
N PRO A 530 21.68 -7.12 3.82
CA PRO A 530 20.32 -6.73 4.10
C PRO A 530 19.77 -7.50 5.30
N LEU A 531 18.82 -6.89 6.00
CA LEU A 531 17.93 -7.63 6.89
C LEU A 531 16.98 -8.46 6.00
N VAL A 532 17.03 -9.78 6.12
CA VAL A 532 16.14 -10.70 5.39
C VAL A 532 15.04 -11.19 6.31
N SER A 533 13.82 -11.28 5.81
CA SER A 533 12.69 -11.84 6.54
C SER A 533 11.72 -12.55 5.60
N VAL A 534 11.04 -13.58 6.10
CA VAL A 534 10.01 -14.30 5.34
C VAL A 534 8.62 -13.77 5.72
N ALA A 535 7.83 -13.40 4.72
CA ALA A 535 6.48 -12.90 4.91
C ALA A 535 5.52 -14.00 5.38
N TYR A 536 4.54 -13.59 6.17
CA TYR A 536 3.38 -14.39 6.52
C TYR A 536 2.17 -13.47 6.62
N ASP A 537 0.98 -14.05 6.50
CA ASP A 537 -0.26 -13.30 6.59
C ASP A 537 -0.32 -12.52 7.91
N PHE A 538 -0.74 -11.26 7.83
CA PHE A 538 -0.78 -10.28 8.92
C PHE A 538 0.57 -9.81 9.46
N LEU A 539 1.71 -10.18 8.83
CA LEU A 539 2.98 -9.55 9.13
C LEU A 539 2.86 -8.05 8.86
N GLN A 540 3.13 -7.23 9.88
CA GLN A 540 3.00 -5.79 9.84
C GLN A 540 4.26 -5.12 10.41
N PHE A 541 4.79 -4.12 9.70
CA PHE A 541 5.93 -3.34 10.20
C PHE A 541 6.03 -1.96 9.53
N LYS A 542 6.66 -1.02 10.23
CA LYS A 542 7.01 0.29 9.66
C LYS A 542 8.27 0.19 8.81
N VAL A 543 8.26 0.86 7.67
CA VAL A 543 9.46 1.06 6.85
C VAL A 543 10.24 2.24 7.44
N PRO A 544 11.41 1.99 8.05
CA PRO A 544 12.20 3.04 8.66
C PRO A 544 12.71 4.00 7.60
N ARG A 545 13.06 5.20 8.04
CA ARG A 545 13.74 6.17 7.18
C ARG A 545 15.23 5.95 7.23
N PRO A 546 15.96 6.28 6.14
CA PRO A 546 17.42 6.16 6.12
C PRO A 546 18.12 6.89 7.27
N ASP A 547 17.57 8.04 7.69
CA ASP A 547 18.19 8.93 8.68
C ASP A 547 17.71 8.71 10.13
N ALA A 548 16.95 7.64 10.41
CA ALA A 548 16.41 7.39 11.76
C ALA A 548 17.47 6.91 12.78
N ASP A 549 18.75 6.83 12.38
CA ASP A 549 19.89 6.46 13.23
C ASP A 549 20.76 7.67 13.67
N SER A 550 20.25 8.91 13.62
CA SER A 550 20.92 10.09 14.22
C SER A 550 20.35 10.48 15.58
#